data_AF-A0A1H8PD23-F1
#
_entry.id   AF-A0A1H8PD23-F1
#
_cell.length_a   1.000
_cell.length_b   1.000
_cell.length_c   1.000
_cell.angle_alpha   90.00
_cell.angle_beta   90.00
_cell.angle_gamma   90.00
#
_symmetry.space_group_name_H-M   'P 1'
#
loop_
_entity.id
_entity.type
_entity.pdbx_description
1 polymer ?
#
loop_
_entity_poly.entity_id
_entity_poly.type
_entity_poly.pdbx_seq_one_letter_code
_entity_poly.pdbx_strand_id
1 'polypeptide(L)'
;MRRSALLAFLVLSTAALAEGQPSLIWLDMPRGRVSIEINGVEGNEDGHGLVVNAPGGKDALIDSESLPEVVTKSGDSVLLRVFTGGNACPAMYAWLTYDREGLRATPTFGTCAEDGELVPGTGHPAFVLDKLGNGPGKIRYDFDGRTVRENAIRACP
;
A
#
# COMPACT_ATOMS: atom_id res chain seq x y z
N MET A 1 64.60 17.67 -32.79
CA MET A 1 63.20 18.03 -33.12
C MET A 1 62.36 16.75 -33.13
N ARG A 2 61.58 16.50 -32.07
CA ARG A 2 60.59 15.41 -32.00
C ARG A 2 59.31 16.00 -31.40
N ARG A 3 58.26 16.04 -32.20
CA ARG A 3 56.89 16.41 -31.80
C ARG A 3 56.26 15.17 -31.16
N SER A 4 55.90 15.24 -29.89
CA SER A 4 54.99 14.27 -29.27
C SER A 4 53.68 14.98 -28.98
N ALA A 5 52.67 14.63 -29.77
CA ALA A 5 51.29 15.00 -29.54
C ALA A 5 50.73 14.13 -28.40
N LEU A 6 50.29 14.76 -27.32
CA LEU A 6 49.52 14.11 -26.25
C LEU A 6 48.06 14.03 -26.69
N LEU A 7 47.57 12.81 -26.90
CA LEU A 7 46.14 12.53 -27.07
C LEU A 7 45.42 12.80 -25.75
N ALA A 8 44.44 13.71 -25.79
CA ALA A 8 43.46 13.89 -24.74
C ALA A 8 42.41 12.76 -24.83
N PHE A 9 42.42 11.83 -23.87
CA PHE A 9 41.33 10.89 -23.68
C PHE A 9 40.21 11.60 -22.89
N LEU A 10 39.21 12.07 -23.62
CA LEU A 10 37.91 12.48 -23.08
C LEU A 10 37.18 11.22 -22.59
N VAL A 11 37.17 11.01 -21.28
CA VAL A 11 36.27 10.04 -20.65
C VAL A 11 34.90 10.71 -20.58
N LEU A 12 33.97 10.27 -21.44
CA LEU A 12 32.56 10.63 -21.31
C LEU A 12 32.01 9.97 -20.05
N SER A 13 31.78 10.77 -19.01
CA SER A 13 30.94 10.36 -17.88
C SER A 13 29.52 10.18 -18.37
N THR A 14 29.07 8.92 -18.43
CA THR A 14 27.65 8.57 -18.55
C THR A 14 26.90 9.12 -17.34
N ALA A 15 26.02 10.08 -17.56
CA ALA A 15 25.04 10.49 -16.56
C ALA A 15 24.11 9.31 -16.27
N ALA A 16 24.21 8.75 -15.07
CA ALA A 16 23.21 7.82 -14.57
C ALA A 16 21.91 8.61 -14.37
N LEU A 17 20.85 8.19 -15.08
CA LEU A 17 19.50 8.67 -14.87
C LEU A 17 19.11 8.37 -13.43
N ALA A 18 18.75 9.39 -12.67
CA ALA A 18 17.95 9.19 -11.46
C ALA A 18 16.60 8.65 -11.93
N GLU A 19 16.42 7.33 -11.89
CA GLU A 19 15.12 6.69 -12.03
C GLU A 19 14.28 7.11 -10.83
N GLY A 20 13.48 8.17 -11.01
CA GLY A 20 12.51 8.60 -10.01
C GLY A 20 11.56 7.44 -9.71
N GLN A 21 11.49 7.04 -8.44
CA GLN A 21 10.51 6.04 -8.01
C GLN A 21 9.11 6.50 -8.43
N PRO A 22 8.24 5.58 -8.87
CA PRO A 22 6.87 5.94 -9.21
C PRO A 22 6.23 6.60 -7.98
N SER A 23 5.65 7.78 -8.16
CA SER A 23 4.90 8.51 -7.12
C SER A 23 3.39 8.28 -7.23
N LEU A 24 2.98 7.43 -8.16
CA LEU A 24 1.60 7.21 -8.58
C LEU A 24 1.40 5.76 -9.02
N ILE A 25 0.31 5.13 -8.58
CA ILE A 25 -0.25 3.92 -9.19
C ILE A 25 -1.68 4.15 -9.69
N TRP A 26 -2.06 3.40 -10.73
CA TRP A 26 -3.42 3.37 -11.26
C TRP A 26 -4.08 2.03 -10.93
N LEU A 27 -5.29 2.09 -10.41
CA LEU A 27 -6.13 0.93 -10.11
C LEU A 27 -7.39 0.96 -10.97
N ASP A 28 -7.53 -0.05 -11.83
CA ASP A 28 -8.80 -0.31 -12.51
C ASP A 28 -9.79 -0.94 -11.52
N MET A 29 -10.84 -0.19 -11.18
CA MET A 29 -11.98 -0.59 -10.35
C MET A 29 -13.24 -0.67 -11.21
N PRO A 30 -14.27 -1.46 -10.82
CA PRO A 30 -15.48 -1.65 -11.63
C PRO A 30 -16.21 -0.35 -12.02
N ARG A 31 -16.10 0.69 -11.18
CA ARG A 31 -16.74 1.99 -11.41
C ARG A 31 -15.89 3.02 -12.15
N GLY A 32 -14.61 2.71 -12.38
CA GLY A 32 -13.68 3.63 -13.00
C GLY A 32 -12.27 3.46 -12.48
N ARG A 33 -11.34 4.08 -13.18
CA ARG A 33 -9.93 4.05 -12.81
C ARG A 33 -9.66 5.05 -11.69
N VAL A 34 -8.97 4.59 -10.66
CA VAL A 34 -8.58 5.36 -9.46
C VAL A 34 -7.07 5.56 -9.49
N SER A 35 -6.57 6.75 -9.16
CA SER A 35 -5.14 6.96 -8.88
C SER A 35 -4.86 6.90 -7.39
N ILE A 36 -3.69 6.39 -7.02
CA ILE A 36 -3.14 6.51 -5.67
C ILE A 36 -1.79 7.19 -5.80
N GLU A 37 -1.66 8.34 -5.14
CA GLU A 37 -0.47 9.19 -5.17
C GLU A 37 0.06 9.38 -3.76
N ILE A 38 1.39 9.36 -3.59
CA ILE A 38 1.99 9.84 -2.36
C ILE A 38 1.94 11.36 -2.41
N ASN A 39 1.17 11.97 -1.50
CA ASN A 39 1.17 13.41 -1.32
C ASN A 39 1.49 13.72 0.14
N GLY A 40 2.22 14.81 0.38
CA GLY A 40 2.37 15.33 1.74
C GLY A 40 1.00 15.78 2.23
N VAL A 41 0.35 14.97 3.08
CA VAL A 41 -0.99 15.27 3.57
C VAL A 41 -0.85 16.20 4.77
N GLU A 42 -1.30 17.44 4.63
CA GLU A 42 -1.33 18.41 5.72
C GLU A 42 -2.27 17.87 6.82
N GLY A 43 -1.71 17.56 8.00
CA GLY A 43 -2.47 17.01 9.15
C GLY A 43 -2.22 15.54 9.49
N ASN A 44 -1.37 14.83 8.75
CA ASN A 44 -0.80 13.56 9.21
C ASN A 44 0.42 13.85 10.11
N GLU A 45 0.54 13.19 11.26
CA GLU A 45 1.61 13.44 12.25
C GLU A 45 3.02 13.22 11.66
N ASP A 46 3.12 12.33 10.67
CA ASP A 46 4.37 12.00 9.96
C ASP A 46 4.51 12.73 8.60
N GLY A 47 3.55 13.57 8.22
CA GLY A 47 3.62 14.39 7.00
C GLY A 47 3.54 13.64 5.66
N HIS A 48 3.32 12.32 5.67
CA HIS A 48 3.25 11.47 4.49
C HIS A 48 1.96 10.63 4.49
N GLY A 49 1.25 10.62 3.36
CA GLY A 49 0.06 9.80 3.18
C GLY A 49 -0.27 9.59 1.71
N LEU A 50 -1.22 8.69 1.46
CA LEU A 50 -1.72 8.41 0.13
C LEU A 50 -3.01 9.18 -0.09
N VAL A 51 -3.04 9.94 -1.17
CA VAL A 51 -4.27 10.51 -1.69
C VAL A 51 -4.75 9.61 -2.81
N VAL A 52 -5.95 9.07 -2.62
CA VAL A 52 -6.63 8.25 -3.59
C VAL A 52 -7.64 9.11 -4.32
N ASN A 53 -7.53 9.26 -5.64
CA ASN A 53 -8.45 10.07 -6.43
C ASN A 53 -9.28 9.21 -7.38
N ALA A 54 -10.59 9.39 -7.36
CA ALA A 54 -11.53 8.77 -8.28
C ALA A 54 -12.24 9.81 -9.18
N PRO A 55 -12.78 9.38 -10.34
CA PRO A 55 -13.54 10.26 -11.22
C PRO A 55 -14.69 10.95 -10.50
N GLY A 56 -14.91 12.22 -10.86
CA GLY A 56 -15.91 13.07 -10.22
C GLY A 56 -15.43 13.78 -8.96
N GLY A 57 -14.11 13.90 -8.75
CA GLY A 57 -13.53 14.66 -7.65
C GLY A 57 -13.72 14.02 -6.28
N LYS A 58 -13.78 12.69 -6.22
CA LYS A 58 -13.88 11.95 -4.97
C LYS A 58 -12.49 11.55 -4.51
N ASP A 59 -12.20 11.77 -3.25
CA ASP A 59 -10.93 11.47 -2.62
C ASP A 59 -11.07 10.57 -1.38
N ALA A 60 -10.01 9.83 -1.09
CA ALA A 60 -9.84 9.12 0.18
C ALA A 60 -8.38 9.21 0.61
N LEU A 61 -8.15 9.21 1.92
CA LEU A 61 -6.82 9.27 2.52
C LEU A 61 -6.48 7.92 3.13
N ILE A 62 -5.24 7.48 2.97
CA ILE A 62 -4.69 6.28 3.59
C ILE A 62 -3.31 6.61 4.14
N ASP A 63 -3.06 6.29 5.41
CA ASP A 63 -1.77 6.52 6.04
C ASP A 63 -0.73 5.52 5.48
N SER A 64 0.30 6.04 4.82
CA SER A 64 1.42 5.28 4.27
C SER A 64 2.56 6.23 3.89
N GLU A 65 3.79 5.85 4.20
CA GLU A 65 5.01 6.54 3.80
C GLU A 65 5.43 6.24 2.35
N SER A 66 4.92 5.14 1.77
CA SER A 66 5.22 4.75 0.39
C SER A 66 3.98 4.23 -0.35
N LEU A 67 4.11 4.05 -1.67
CA LEU A 67 3.02 3.54 -2.49
C LEU A 67 2.58 2.16 -2.00
N PRO A 68 1.28 1.88 -2.00
CA PRO A 68 0.78 0.62 -1.50
C PRO A 68 0.99 -0.48 -2.53
N GLU A 69 0.97 -1.72 -2.06
CA GLU A 69 0.88 -2.89 -2.91
C GLU A 69 -0.53 -3.46 -2.92
N VAL A 70 -0.98 -3.94 -4.08
CA VAL A 70 -2.29 -4.58 -4.20
C VAL A 70 -2.17 -6.04 -3.78
N VAL A 71 -2.81 -6.40 -2.68
CA VAL A 71 -2.86 -7.78 -2.18
C VAL A 71 -3.93 -8.57 -2.92
N THR A 72 -5.14 -8.04 -3.00
CA THR A 72 -6.25 -8.69 -3.72
C THR A 72 -7.35 -7.72 -4.11
N LYS A 73 -8.18 -8.12 -5.08
CA LYS A 73 -9.41 -7.43 -5.47
C LYS A 73 -10.62 -8.31 -5.16
N SER A 74 -11.68 -7.71 -4.62
CA SER A 74 -12.93 -8.40 -4.29
C SER A 74 -14.13 -7.47 -4.48
N GLY A 75 -14.90 -7.70 -5.55
CA GLY A 75 -16.03 -6.84 -5.92
C GLY A 75 -15.58 -5.42 -6.23
N ASP A 76 -16.20 -4.44 -5.56
CA ASP A 76 -15.86 -3.01 -5.67
C ASP A 76 -14.71 -2.58 -4.73
N SER A 77 -14.02 -3.54 -4.11
CA SER A 77 -13.00 -3.30 -3.08
C SER A 77 -11.65 -3.92 -3.43
N VAL A 78 -10.57 -3.31 -2.94
CA VAL A 78 -9.19 -3.76 -3.08
C VAL A 78 -8.53 -3.73 -1.72
N LEU A 79 -7.87 -4.84 -1.36
CA LEU A 79 -7.01 -4.91 -0.19
C LEU A 79 -5.62 -4.40 -0.58
N LEU A 80 -5.17 -3.38 0.14
CA LEU A 80 -3.87 -2.75 -0.05
C LEU A 80 -2.98 -3.10 1.14
N ARG A 81 -1.72 -3.45 0.86
CA ARG A 81 -0.63 -3.43 1.84
C ARG A 81 -0.03 -2.02 1.81
N VAL A 82 0.03 -1.40 2.97
CA VAL A 82 0.54 -0.04 3.19
C VAL A 82 1.72 -0.08 4.15
N PHE A 83 2.58 0.92 4.05
CA PHE A 83 3.85 0.95 4.76
C PHE A 83 3.86 2.18 5.65
N THR A 84 3.68 1.99 6.97
CA THR A 84 3.65 3.10 7.93
C THR A 84 5.05 3.61 8.29
N GLY A 85 6.09 2.96 7.77
CA GLY A 85 7.50 3.29 7.97
C GLY A 85 7.99 3.36 9.41
N GLY A 86 9.22 3.88 9.56
CA GLY A 86 9.99 3.80 10.81
C GLY A 86 10.30 2.35 11.27
N ASN A 87 10.55 2.21 12.58
CA ASN A 87 10.84 0.92 13.23
C ASN A 87 9.59 0.22 13.82
N ALA A 88 8.40 0.78 13.62
CA ALA A 88 7.22 0.37 14.37
C ALA A 88 6.56 -0.89 13.79
N CYS A 89 6.20 -0.89 12.50
CA CYS A 89 5.59 -2.03 11.81
C CYS A 89 5.89 -1.98 10.30
N PRO A 90 6.51 -3.02 9.72
CA PRO A 90 6.90 -2.97 8.31
C PRO A 90 5.71 -3.02 7.35
N ALA A 91 4.59 -3.64 7.74
CA ALA A 91 3.41 -3.76 6.89
C ALA A 91 2.10 -3.63 7.68
N MET A 92 1.23 -2.77 7.19
CA MET A 92 -0.17 -2.65 7.59
C MET A 92 -1.07 -2.81 6.35
N TYR A 93 -2.38 -2.85 6.55
CA TYR A 93 -3.32 -3.11 5.47
C TYR A 93 -4.53 -2.18 5.56
N ALA A 94 -5.12 -1.87 4.41
CA ALA A 94 -6.36 -1.11 4.33
C ALA A 94 -7.22 -1.61 3.17
N TRP A 95 -8.54 -1.61 3.34
CA TRP A 95 -9.46 -1.83 2.24
C TRP A 95 -9.82 -0.51 1.59
N LEU A 96 -9.61 -0.40 0.28
CA LEU A 96 -10.10 0.68 -0.56
C LEU A 96 -11.36 0.22 -1.29
N THR A 97 -12.45 0.96 -1.20
CA THR A 97 -13.70 0.64 -1.89
C THR A 97 -14.15 1.79 -2.78
N TYR A 98 -14.53 1.48 -4.02
CA TYR A 98 -15.13 2.44 -4.94
C TYR A 98 -16.44 1.90 -5.53
N ASP A 99 -17.55 2.24 -4.86
CA ASP A 99 -18.88 1.75 -5.19
C ASP A 99 -19.88 2.91 -5.46
N ARG A 100 -21.19 2.60 -5.44
CA ARG A 100 -22.27 3.59 -5.65
C ARG A 100 -22.27 4.71 -4.62
N GLU A 101 -21.84 4.44 -3.40
CA GLU A 101 -21.81 5.40 -2.31
C GLU A 101 -20.60 6.33 -2.44
N GLY A 102 -19.49 5.82 -2.99
CA GLY A 102 -18.34 6.64 -3.32
C GLY A 102 -17.03 5.92 -3.13
N LEU A 103 -15.96 6.73 -3.06
CA LEU A 103 -14.62 6.29 -2.73
C LEU A 103 -14.43 6.38 -1.22
N ARG A 104 -13.93 5.31 -0.60
CA ARG A 104 -13.63 5.28 0.84
C ARG A 104 -12.52 4.28 1.14
N ALA A 105 -11.77 4.54 2.21
CA ALA A 105 -10.83 3.59 2.77
C ALA A 105 -11.23 3.23 4.21
N THR A 106 -10.86 2.03 4.66
CA THR A 106 -10.93 1.68 6.08
C THR A 106 -9.77 2.32 6.83
N PRO A 107 -9.85 2.46 8.17
CA PRO A 107 -8.64 2.58 8.99
C PRO A 107 -7.65 1.46 8.67
N THR A 108 -6.36 1.73 8.88
CA THR A 108 -5.32 0.72 8.73
C THR A 108 -5.45 -0.35 9.82
N PHE A 109 -5.15 -1.59 9.46
CA PHE A 109 -5.20 -2.75 10.36
C PHE A 109 -4.05 -3.71 10.05
N GLY A 110 -3.72 -4.59 10.99
CA GLY A 110 -2.69 -5.61 10.79
C GLY A 110 -1.93 -5.94 12.06
N THR A 111 -1.01 -6.88 11.92
CA THR A 111 -0.17 -7.40 13.00
C THR A 111 1.32 -7.13 12.77
N CYS A 112 1.64 -6.24 11.82
CA CYS A 112 3.00 -5.96 11.38
C CYS A 112 3.63 -7.12 10.58
N ALA A 113 2.88 -8.20 10.32
CA ALA A 113 3.27 -9.28 9.42
C ALA A 113 3.22 -8.83 7.96
N GLU A 114 4.30 -9.11 7.23
CA GLU A 114 4.48 -8.68 5.84
C GLU A 114 3.55 -9.39 4.87
N ASP A 115 3.13 -10.62 5.20
CA ASP A 115 2.26 -11.45 4.38
C ASP A 115 1.16 -12.12 5.23
N GLY A 116 0.10 -12.54 4.54
CA GLY A 116 -1.05 -13.21 5.14
C GLY A 116 -1.77 -14.15 4.18
N GLU A 117 -2.72 -14.91 4.72
CA GLU A 117 -3.55 -15.84 3.98
C GLU A 117 -4.92 -15.25 3.70
N LEU A 118 -5.37 -15.32 2.44
CA LEU A 118 -6.73 -15.00 2.05
C LEU A 118 -7.62 -16.23 2.17
N VAL A 119 -8.55 -16.20 3.11
CA VAL A 119 -9.52 -17.27 3.33
C VAL A 119 -10.85 -16.87 2.69
N PRO A 120 -11.45 -17.71 1.82
CA PRO A 120 -12.76 -17.43 1.25
C PRO A 120 -13.80 -17.09 2.32
N GLY A 121 -14.60 -16.05 2.06
CA GLY A 121 -15.65 -15.58 2.94
C GLY A 121 -16.94 -15.29 2.18
N THR A 122 -18.03 -15.04 2.90
CA THR A 122 -19.29 -14.59 2.30
C THR A 122 -19.19 -13.12 1.93
N GLY A 123 -18.96 -12.81 0.66
CA GLY A 123 -18.86 -11.44 0.15
C GLY A 123 -17.41 -11.03 -0.15
N HIS A 124 -16.60 -10.85 0.89
CA HIS A 124 -15.17 -10.55 0.78
C HIS A 124 -14.34 -11.66 1.43
N PRO A 125 -13.12 -11.95 0.93
CA PRO A 125 -12.21 -12.85 1.61
C PRO A 125 -11.81 -12.25 2.96
N ALA A 126 -11.70 -13.11 3.96
CA ALA A 126 -11.04 -12.72 5.20
C ALA A 126 -9.54 -12.79 5.02
N PHE A 127 -8.84 -11.93 5.74
CA PHE A 127 -7.39 -11.87 5.69
C PHE A 127 -6.83 -12.32 7.03
N VAL A 128 -5.99 -13.35 7.01
CA VAL A 128 -5.43 -13.98 8.19
C VAL A 128 -3.95 -13.68 8.26
N LEU A 129 -3.53 -13.00 9.32
CA LEU A 129 -2.14 -12.65 9.56
C LEU A 129 -1.57 -13.43 10.74
N ASP A 130 -0.28 -13.71 10.68
CA ASP A 130 0.44 -14.19 11.85
C ASP A 130 0.50 -13.10 12.92
N LYS A 131 0.29 -13.48 14.17
CA LYS A 131 0.46 -12.55 15.29
C LYS A 131 1.96 -12.38 15.55
N LEU A 132 2.48 -11.18 15.29
CA LEU A 132 3.84 -10.83 15.73
C LEU A 132 3.82 -10.31 17.18
N GLY A 133 4.81 -10.70 17.97
CA GLY A 133 4.90 -10.39 19.41
C GLY A 133 4.77 -11.61 20.32
N ASN A 134 4.35 -11.40 21.58
CA ASN A 134 4.32 -12.49 22.57
C ASN A 134 3.18 -13.50 22.31
N GLY A 135 3.57 -14.66 21.78
CA GLY A 135 2.80 -15.90 21.73
C GLY A 135 2.40 -16.33 20.32
N PRO A 136 2.37 -17.66 20.03
CA PRO A 136 1.91 -18.18 18.76
C PRO A 136 0.42 -17.87 18.56
N GLY A 137 0.03 -17.57 17.33
CA GLY A 137 -1.37 -17.36 16.98
C GLY A 137 -1.53 -16.67 15.63
N LYS A 138 -2.77 -16.68 15.15
CA LYS A 138 -3.17 -15.95 13.95
C LYS A 138 -4.29 -14.98 14.30
N ILE A 139 -4.38 -13.88 13.58
CA ILE A 139 -5.48 -12.92 13.69
C ILE A 139 -6.22 -12.90 12.36
N ARG A 140 -7.54 -13.08 12.41
CA ARG A 140 -8.42 -12.99 11.25
C ARG A 140 -9.06 -11.60 11.21
N TYR A 141 -9.01 -10.99 10.04
CA TYR A 141 -9.65 -9.74 9.71
C TYR A 141 -10.80 -10.00 8.73
N ASP A 142 -12.03 -9.79 9.18
CA ASP A 142 -13.25 -9.94 8.38
C ASP A 142 -13.72 -8.56 7.90
N PHE A 143 -13.85 -8.38 6.59
CA PHE A 143 -14.31 -7.14 5.97
C PHE A 143 -15.74 -7.29 5.46
N ASP A 144 -16.61 -6.36 5.85
CA ASP A 144 -18.05 -6.38 5.50
C ASP A 144 -18.43 -5.44 4.34
N GLY A 145 -17.44 -4.84 3.68
CA GLY A 145 -17.64 -3.80 2.66
C GLY A 145 -17.52 -2.37 3.19
N ARG A 146 -17.45 -2.18 4.52
CA ARG A 146 -17.28 -0.86 5.16
C ARG A 146 -16.32 -0.88 6.34
N THR A 147 -16.36 -1.91 7.18
CA THR A 147 -15.57 -2.00 8.41
C THR A 147 -14.81 -3.32 8.46
N VAL A 148 -13.70 -3.32 9.19
CA VAL A 148 -12.88 -4.51 9.44
C VAL A 148 -13.08 -4.92 10.88
N ARG A 149 -13.38 -6.20 11.10
CA ARG A 149 -13.50 -6.80 12.44
C ARG A 149 -12.33 -7.75 12.67
N GLU A 150 -11.68 -7.57 13.81
CA GLU A 150 -10.56 -8.39 14.25
C GLU A 150 -11.04 -9.56 15.11
N ASN A 151 -10.59 -10.77 14.79
CA ASN A 151 -10.90 -12.00 15.50
C ASN A 151 -9.62 -12.81 15.73
N ALA A 152 -9.20 -12.97 16.99
CA ALA A 152 -8.07 -13.84 17.32
C ALA A 152 -8.42 -15.31 17.05
N ILE A 153 -7.62 -15.98 16.22
CA ILE A 153 -7.70 -17.43 16.03
C ILE A 153 -6.89 -18.08 17.13
N ARG A 154 -7.57 -18.65 18.13
CA ARG A 154 -6.90 -19.48 19.12
C ARG A 154 -6.46 -20.77 18.45
N ALA A 155 -5.19 -21.14 18.60
CA ALA A 155 -4.80 -22.52 18.41
C ALA A 155 -5.64 -23.37 19.37
N CYS A 156 -6.37 -24.36 18.85
CA CYS A 156 -6.96 -25.37 19.71
C CYS A 156 -5.80 -26.03 20.49
N PRO A 157 -5.91 -26.15 21.84
CA PRO A 157 -4.90 -26.82 22.65
C PRO A 157 -4.75 -28.30 22.29
#